data_AF-W1YGG5-F1
#
_entry.id   AF-W1YGG5-F1
#
_cell.length_a   1.000
_cell.length_b   1.000
_cell.length_c   1.000
_cell.angle_alpha   90.00
_cell.angle_beta   90.00
_cell.angle_gamma   90.00
#
_symmetry.space_group_name_H-M   'P 1'
#
loop_
_entity.id
_entity.type
_entity.pdbx_description
1 polymer ?
#
loop_
_entity_poly.entity_id
_entity_poly.type
_entity_poly.pdbx_seq_one_letter_code
_entity_poly.pdbx_strand_id
1 'polypeptide(L)'
;LVSVVSRETMLKKALAPVRDEYDFIIIDCPPSLGLLTLNAFTAADSVLIPIQSEFYALEGVSQLVKTITIVQQTSNKDLEIEGVLLTMF
;
A
#
# COMPACT_ATOMS: atom_id res chain seq x y z
N LEU A 1 -7.76 -12.03 20.53
CA LEU A 1 -7.34 -11.37 19.26
C LEU A 1 -7.47 -9.84 19.27
N VAL A 2 -8.23 -9.20 20.17
CA VAL A 2 -8.57 -7.76 20.11
C VAL A 2 -7.45 -6.79 20.59
N SER A 3 -6.33 -7.30 21.12
CA SER A 3 -5.33 -6.50 21.86
C SER A 3 -3.93 -6.42 21.21
N VAL A 4 -3.80 -6.58 19.89
CA VAL A 4 -2.51 -6.36 19.23
C VAL A 4 -2.32 -4.87 18.94
N VAL A 5 -1.26 -4.29 19.50
CA VAL A 5 -0.80 -2.91 19.28
C VAL A 5 -0.04 -2.83 17.96
N SER A 6 -0.21 -1.74 17.20
CA SER A 6 0.45 -1.47 15.90
C SER A 6 0.14 -2.52 14.81
N ARG A 7 -1.14 -2.82 14.60
CA ARG A 7 -1.60 -3.86 13.65
C ARG A 7 -1.22 -3.54 12.21
N GLU A 8 -1.10 -2.27 11.89
CA GLU A 8 -0.67 -1.72 10.61
C GLU A 8 0.83 -1.99 10.31
N THR A 9 1.61 -2.44 11.28
CA THR A 9 3.04 -2.77 11.11
C THR A 9 3.34 -4.26 11.02
N MET A 10 2.31 -5.12 11.07
CA MET A 10 2.50 -6.57 11.17
C MET A 10 3.20 -7.13 9.93
N LEU A 11 2.79 -6.70 8.72
CA LEU A 11 3.43 -7.16 7.49
C LEU A 11 4.89 -6.70 7.40
N LYS A 12 5.17 -5.43 7.76
CA LYS A 12 6.54 -4.89 7.78
C LYS A 12 7.46 -5.71 8.68
N LYS A 13 6.99 -6.09 9.87
CA LYS A 13 7.74 -6.95 10.81
C LYS A 13 7.94 -8.36 10.28
N ALA A 14 6.95 -8.92 9.59
CA ALA A 14 7.04 -10.26 9.01
C ALA A 14 8.00 -10.33 7.82
N LEU A 15 8.10 -9.26 7.02
CA LEU A 15 9.01 -9.18 5.86
C LEU A 15 10.45 -8.81 6.24
N ALA A 16 10.67 -8.14 7.37
CA ALA A 16 12.00 -7.71 7.82
C ALA A 16 13.11 -8.78 7.75
N PRO A 17 12.91 -10.03 8.21
CA PRO A 17 13.98 -11.03 8.19
C PRO A 17 14.36 -11.54 6.79
N VAL A 18 13.45 -11.45 5.81
CA VAL A 18 13.66 -11.98 4.45
C VAL A 18 13.94 -10.89 3.43
N ARG A 19 13.97 -9.61 3.84
CA ARG A 19 14.06 -8.47 2.93
C ARG A 19 15.34 -8.47 2.10
N ASP A 20 16.45 -8.92 2.68
CA ASP A 20 17.75 -9.00 2.00
C ASP A 20 17.93 -10.30 1.18
N GLU A 21 16.94 -11.20 1.18
CA GLU A 21 16.98 -12.46 0.43
C GLU A 21 16.36 -12.34 -0.98
N TYR A 22 15.68 -11.23 -1.28
CA TYR A 22 15.00 -11.00 -2.55
C TYR A 22 15.35 -9.62 -3.12
N ASP A 23 15.56 -9.53 -4.43
CA ASP A 23 15.76 -8.24 -5.11
C ASP A 23 14.49 -7.38 -5.06
N PHE A 24 13.31 -8.02 -5.12
CA PHE A 24 12.01 -7.36 -5.10
C PHE A 24 10.97 -8.16 -4.33
N ILE A 25 10.10 -7.47 -3.61
CA ILE A 25 8.93 -8.04 -2.95
C ILE A 25 7.69 -7.33 -3.49
N ILE A 26 6.78 -8.08 -4.13
CA ILE A 26 5.51 -7.55 -4.64
C ILE A 26 4.40 -7.90 -3.66
N ILE A 27 3.64 -6.89 -3.21
CA ILE A 27 2.51 -7.05 -2.29
C ILE A 27 1.22 -6.77 -3.05
N ASP A 28 0.45 -7.82 -3.34
CA ASP A 28 -0.88 -7.67 -3.92
C ASP A 28 -1.90 -7.27 -2.84
N CYS A 29 -2.64 -6.20 -3.10
CA CYS A 29 -3.55 -5.60 -2.13
C CYS A 29 -5.00 -5.97 -2.45
N PRO A 30 -5.85 -6.23 -1.44
CA PRO A 30 -7.28 -6.39 -1.67
C PRO A 30 -7.90 -5.07 -2.16
N PRO A 31 -9.09 -5.10 -2.79
CA PRO A 31 -9.74 -3.90 -3.37
C PRO A 31 -10.29 -2.91 -2.33
N SER A 32 -9.92 -3.05 -1.06
CA SER A 32 -10.42 -2.22 0.06
C SER A 32 -9.28 -1.42 0.69
N LEU A 33 -9.54 -0.19 1.14
CA LEU A 33 -8.56 0.64 1.86
C LEU A 33 -8.53 0.33 3.37
N GLY A 34 -8.68 -0.95 3.73
CA GLY A 34 -8.73 -1.43 5.12
C GLY A 34 -7.36 -1.75 5.71
N LEU A 35 -7.35 -2.48 6.83
CA LEU A 35 -6.14 -2.79 7.60
C LEU A 35 -5.07 -3.55 6.79
N LEU A 36 -5.47 -4.42 5.85
CA LEU A 36 -4.52 -5.17 5.02
C LEU A 36 -3.76 -4.25 4.06
N THR A 37 -4.47 -3.33 3.42
CA THR A 37 -3.88 -2.34 2.52
C THR A 37 -3.02 -1.33 3.28
N LEU A 38 -3.41 -0.94 4.50
CA LEU A 38 -2.55 -0.14 5.38
C LEU A 38 -1.25 -0.88 5.76
N ASN A 39 -1.32 -2.19 6.01
CA ASN A 39 -0.13 -3.01 6.24
C ASN A 39 0.79 -3.06 5.01
N ALA A 40 0.20 -3.20 3.82
CA ALA A 40 0.94 -3.17 2.56
C ALA A 40 1.67 -1.83 2.38
N PHE A 41 0.97 -0.70 2.49
CA PHE A 41 1.58 0.63 2.37
C PHE A 41 2.63 0.91 3.45
N THR A 42 2.44 0.39 4.67
CA THR A 42 3.41 0.57 5.75
C THR A 42 4.70 -0.24 5.51
N ALA A 43 4.61 -1.35 4.79
CA ALA A 43 5.72 -2.26 4.50
C ALA A 43 6.43 -1.98 3.17
N ALA A 44 5.73 -1.36 2.20
CA ALA A 44 6.24 -1.11 0.86
C ALA A 44 7.22 0.07 0.80
N ASP A 45 8.11 0.03 -0.18
CA ASP A 45 8.98 1.16 -0.54
C ASP A 45 8.28 2.11 -1.50
N SER A 46 7.60 1.58 -2.52
CA SER A 46 6.75 2.35 -3.42
C SER A 46 5.44 1.64 -3.75
N VAL A 47 4.46 2.39 -4.26
CA VAL A 47 3.13 1.89 -4.68
C VAL A 47 2.91 2.15 -6.16
N LEU A 48 2.59 1.08 -6.90
CA LEU A 48 2.09 1.15 -8.27
C LEU A 48 0.56 1.13 -8.26
N ILE A 49 -0.08 2.09 -8.93
CA ILE A 49 -1.54 2.25 -8.92
C ILE A 49 -2.15 1.79 -10.24
N PRO A 50 -2.75 0.59 -10.32
CA PRO A 50 -3.49 0.17 -11.50
C PRO A 50 -4.83 0.93 -11.60
N ILE A 51 -5.09 1.57 -12.73
CA ILE A 51 -6.32 2.34 -13.00
C ILE A 51 -6.97 1.81 -14.28
N GLN A 52 -8.29 1.64 -14.24
CA GLN A 52 -9.14 1.45 -15.42
C GLN A 52 -9.60 2.81 -15.93
N SER A 53 -9.57 3.04 -17.24
CA SER A 53 -9.89 4.32 -17.86
C SER A 53 -11.39 4.60 -17.98
N GLU A 54 -12.12 4.46 -16.87
CA GLU A 54 -13.56 4.74 -16.76
C GLU A 54 -13.84 5.94 -15.84
N PHE A 55 -14.97 6.61 -16.02
CA PHE A 55 -15.31 7.88 -15.35
C PHE A 55 -15.35 7.77 -13.80
N TYR A 56 -15.63 6.59 -13.25
CA TYR A 56 -15.63 6.35 -11.79
C TYR A 56 -14.23 6.21 -11.18
N ALA A 57 -13.16 6.25 -11.98
CA ALA A 57 -11.78 6.10 -11.51
C ALA A 57 -11.31 7.26 -10.63
N LEU A 58 -11.81 8.49 -10.84
CA LEU A 58 -11.28 9.68 -10.17
C LEU A 58 -11.55 9.72 -8.66
N GLU A 59 -12.70 9.22 -8.21
CA GLU A 59 -13.05 9.22 -6.78
C GLU A 59 -12.22 8.19 -5.99
N GLY A 60 -12.10 6.96 -6.52
CA GLY A 60 -11.29 5.91 -5.91
C GLY A 60 -9.81 6.28 -5.83
N VAL A 61 -9.28 6.93 -6.87
CA VAL A 61 -7.89 7.43 -6.88
C VAL A 61 -7.69 8.53 -5.85
N SER A 62 -8.65 9.45 -5.69
CA SER A 62 -8.56 10.51 -4.68
C SER A 62 -8.52 9.94 -3.26
N GLN A 63 -9.32 8.90 -2.97
CA GLN A 63 -9.29 8.21 -1.67
C GLN A 63 -7.99 7.43 -1.46
N LEU A 64 -7.44 6.81 -2.50
CA LEU A 64 -6.18 6.10 -2.46
C LEU A 64 -5.03 7.06 -2.15
N VAL A 65 -4.90 8.16 -2.90
CA VAL A 65 -3.85 9.18 -2.67
C VAL A 65 -3.95 9.74 -1.26
N LYS A 66 -5.15 10.04 -0.78
CA LYS A 66 -5.36 10.49 0.61
C LYS A 66 -4.87 9.47 1.63
N THR A 67 -5.15 8.18 1.41
CA THR A 67 -4.70 7.09 2.28
C THR A 67 -3.18 6.99 2.29
N ILE A 68 -2.54 7.06 1.13
CA ILE A 68 -1.07 7.07 1.00
C ILE A 68 -0.48 8.25 1.77
N THR A 69 -1.03 9.46 1.63
CA THR A 69 -0.57 10.64 2.38
C THR A 69 -0.68 10.45 3.90
N ILE A 70 -1.75 9.82 4.39
CA ILE A 70 -1.89 9.53 5.82
C ILE A 70 -0.79 8.56 6.27
N VAL A 71 -0.56 7.48 5.51
CA VAL A 71 0.49 6.50 5.83
C VAL A 71 1.88 7.15 5.84
N GLN A 72 2.17 8.02 4.87
CA GLN A 72 3.41 8.81 4.84
C GLN A 72 3.61 9.63 6.11
N GLN A 73 2.53 10.21 6.67
CA GLN A 73 2.62 11.04 7.88
C GLN A 73 2.75 10.22 9.17
N THR A 74 2.15 9.02 9.22
CA THR A 74 2.01 8.27 10.48
C THR A 74 2.97 7.08 10.61
N SER A 75 3.20 6.33 9.54
CA SER A 75 3.69 4.94 9.64
C SER A 75 4.82 4.60 8.67
N ASN A 76 4.91 5.27 7.52
CA ASN A 76 5.94 5.03 6.52
C ASN A 76 6.28 6.29 5.71
N LYS A 77 7.16 7.14 6.26
CA LYS A 77 7.53 8.44 5.66
C LYS A 77 8.20 8.34 4.31
N ASP A 78 8.85 7.21 4.05
CA ASP A 78 9.64 6.98 2.83
C ASP A 78 8.81 6.30 1.73
N LEU A 79 7.50 6.09 1.95
CA LEU A 79 6.62 5.51 0.93
C LEU A 79 6.48 6.46 -0.26
N GLU A 80 6.78 5.97 -1.46
CA GLU A 80 6.65 6.75 -2.70
C GLU A 80 5.52 6.22 -3.60
N ILE A 81 4.99 7.07 -4.48
CA ILE A 81 4.13 6.63 -5.57
C ILE A 81 5.05 6.33 -6.76
N GLU A 82 5.23 5.06 -7.10
CA GLU A 82 6.06 4.62 -8.23
C GLU A 82 5.49 5.12 -9.55
N GLY A 83 4.17 5.05 -9.67
CA GLY A 83 3.48 5.48 -10.87
C GLY A 83 2.06 4.97 -10.97
N VAL A 84 1.46 5.26 -12.11
CA VAL A 84 0.10 4.85 -12.47
C VAL A 84 0.19 3.91 -13.66
N LEU A 85 -0.39 2.72 -13.53
CA LEU A 85 -0.50 1.74 -14.60
C LEU A 85 -1.92 1.78 -15.16
N LEU A 86 -2.06 2.19 -16.42
CA LEU A 86 -3.35 2.08 -17.12
C LEU A 86 -3.61 0.61 -17.47
N THR A 87 -4.81 0.12 -17.17
CA THR A 87 -5.23 -1.29 -17.32
C THR A 87 -6.55 -1.40 -18.09
N MET A 88 -6.82 -2.58 -18.66
CA MET A 88 -7.99 -2.90 -19.50
C MET A 88 -8.09 -2.04 -20.78
N PHE A 89 -7.16 -2.26 -21.72
CA PHE A 89 -7.22 -1.71 -23.09
C PHE A 89 -8.06 -2.60 -24.02
#